data_AF-A0A5B8VA63-F1
#
_entry.id   AF-A0A5B8VA63-F1
#
_cell.length_a   1.000
_cell.length_b   1.000
_cell.length_c   1.000
_cell.angle_alpha   90.00
_cell.angle_beta   90.00
_cell.angle_gamma   90.00
#
_symmetry.space_group_name_H-M   'P 1'
#
loop_
_entity.id
_entity.type
_entity.pdbx_description
1 polymer ?
#
loop_
_entity_poly.entity_id
_entity_poly.type
_entity_poly.pdbx_seq_one_letter_code
_entity_poly.pdbx_strand_id
1 'polypeptide(L)'
;MKNFYLIILLFPVVLQAQRNVDLDRYNFTVQYRSLPAIKLDSSYRTYNVEIESTKLMQPLLNEIHPENNVLLEGWRKMESGGHITVHVQLEDLLPESVSVKERVENIKDKNGQVTGTRIFYSEEVIYTFAATAAINDYKGIHIMDEVLANRSYKQVYRSPEFQVKALAQGYFAVNALSVTKNLYERCVTNAMHNLSERITTNFGFPVVTAHDFMWIIDSKKDPEYTAHRQAFLTLTDVLFGMNANTSIEGAKEQLKPVMEYFEKVKHLYTSSGKHDRKIRYASYYNLAVLYYYLDDPQQMMREANGLELNDFDAGDAKGFQQTATWLKNIFVQSNIYTRHFAIDTAVFKGPYEKDAVTITH
;
A
#
# COMPACT_ATOMS: atom_id res chain seq x y z
N MET A 1 7.60 70.75 -57.11
CA MET A 1 6.73 69.64 -56.67
C MET A 1 7.63 68.54 -56.14
N LYS A 2 7.69 68.33 -54.82
CA LYS A 2 8.51 67.30 -54.16
C LYS A 2 7.57 66.22 -53.64
N ASN A 3 7.55 65.06 -54.28
CA ASN A 3 6.77 63.90 -53.82
C ASN A 3 7.58 63.13 -52.78
N PHE A 4 7.06 63.10 -51.55
CA PHE A 4 7.52 62.19 -50.50
C PHE A 4 6.81 60.85 -50.67
N TYR A 5 7.56 59.77 -50.92
CA TYR A 5 7.05 58.41 -50.81
C TYR A 5 7.35 57.89 -49.39
N LEU A 6 6.27 57.65 -48.64
CA LEU A 6 6.29 57.04 -47.31
C LEU A 6 6.33 55.51 -47.49
N ILE A 7 7.46 54.87 -47.19
CA ILE A 7 7.56 53.41 -47.12
C ILE A 7 7.09 52.98 -45.72
N ILE A 8 5.90 52.38 -45.65
CA ILE A 8 5.38 51.74 -44.45
C ILE A 8 6.02 50.35 -44.36
N LEU A 9 6.94 50.19 -43.40
CA LEU A 9 7.53 48.92 -43.01
C LEU A 9 6.51 48.16 -42.14
N LEU A 10 5.74 47.25 -42.76
CA LEU A 10 4.91 46.26 -42.07
C LEU A 10 5.83 45.23 -41.39
N PHE A 11 6.18 45.48 -40.13
CA PHE A 11 6.67 44.42 -39.26
C PHE A 11 5.51 43.45 -38.98
N PRO A 12 5.66 42.13 -39.24
CA PRO A 12 4.69 41.16 -38.77
C PRO A 12 4.84 41.09 -37.24
N VAL A 13 3.94 41.78 -36.54
CA VAL A 13 3.70 41.52 -35.12
C VAL A 13 3.15 40.11 -35.05
N VAL A 14 4.02 39.14 -34.74
CA VAL A 14 3.58 37.82 -34.30
C VAL A 14 2.87 38.07 -32.98
N LEU A 15 1.55 38.20 -33.04
CA LEU A 15 0.67 38.11 -31.89
C LEU A 15 0.87 36.72 -31.28
N GLN A 16 1.86 36.58 -30.39
CA GLN A 16 1.82 35.53 -29.38
C GLN A 16 0.66 35.87 -28.47
N ALA A 17 -0.55 35.51 -28.92
CA ALA A 17 -1.70 35.43 -28.05
C ALA A 17 -1.26 34.57 -26.87
N GLN A 18 -1.27 35.16 -25.68
CA GLN A 18 -1.02 34.48 -24.43
C GLN A 18 -2.10 33.40 -24.29
N ARG A 19 -1.83 32.19 -24.81
CA ARG A 19 -2.74 31.07 -24.74
C ARG A 19 -2.70 30.58 -23.30
N ASN A 20 -3.84 30.60 -22.63
CA ASN A 20 -3.96 29.89 -21.36
C ASN A 20 -3.99 28.40 -21.69
N VAL A 21 -3.11 27.63 -21.05
CA VAL A 21 -3.12 26.17 -21.09
C VAL A 21 -3.66 25.66 -19.76
N ASP A 22 -4.59 24.73 -19.84
CA ASP A 22 -5.21 24.05 -18.72
C ASP A 22 -4.81 22.58 -18.72
N LEU A 23 -4.58 22.08 -17.52
CA LEU A 23 -4.14 20.72 -17.25
C LEU A 23 -5.21 20.05 -16.39
N ASP A 24 -5.60 18.86 -16.80
CA ASP A 24 -6.47 17.99 -16.03
C ASP A 24 -5.71 16.76 -15.56
N ARG A 25 -6.23 16.10 -14.53
CA ARG A 25 -5.71 14.82 -14.07
C ARG A 25 -6.24 13.70 -14.95
N TYR A 26 -5.33 12.92 -15.51
CA TYR A 26 -5.64 11.66 -16.15
C TYR A 26 -5.26 10.52 -15.20
N ASN A 27 -6.26 9.91 -14.57
CA ASN A 27 -6.03 8.84 -13.60
C ASN A 27 -5.81 7.51 -14.30
N PHE A 28 -4.90 6.69 -13.77
CA PHE A 28 -4.64 5.33 -14.24
C PHE A 28 -4.38 4.41 -13.05
N THR A 29 -4.30 3.12 -13.33
CA THR A 29 -3.98 2.09 -12.35
C THR A 29 -2.91 1.17 -12.91
N VAL A 30 -1.96 0.78 -12.08
CA VAL A 30 -0.85 -0.09 -12.46
C VAL A 30 -0.48 -1.00 -11.30
N GLN A 31 -0.06 -2.22 -11.62
CA GLN A 31 0.36 -3.21 -10.63
C GLN A 31 1.85 -3.48 -10.69
N TYR A 32 2.50 -3.55 -9.53
CA TYR A 32 3.90 -3.92 -9.37
C TYR A 32 4.10 -4.65 -8.03
N ARG A 33 5.25 -5.27 -7.81
CA ARG A 33 5.59 -5.88 -6.50
C ARG A 33 6.24 -4.87 -5.57
N SER A 34 5.82 -4.87 -4.31
CA SER A 34 6.67 -4.28 -3.27
C SER A 34 7.91 -5.14 -3.06
N LEU A 35 8.99 -4.50 -2.63
CA LEU A 35 10.24 -5.16 -2.26
C LEU A 35 10.42 -5.12 -0.74
N PRO A 36 11.14 -6.09 -0.15
CA PRO A 36 11.29 -6.21 1.30
C PRO A 36 12.04 -5.02 1.90
N ALA A 37 11.52 -4.50 3.01
CA ALA A 37 12.15 -3.41 3.76
C ALA A 37 13.38 -3.83 4.57
N ILE A 38 13.59 -5.14 4.80
CA ILE A 38 14.75 -5.70 5.50
C ILE A 38 15.47 -6.67 4.56
N LYS A 39 16.80 -6.53 4.49
CA LYS A 39 17.64 -7.44 3.71
C LYS A 39 17.81 -8.77 4.43
N LEU A 40 17.33 -9.84 3.80
CA LEU A 40 17.67 -11.22 4.15
C LEU A 40 18.65 -11.81 3.13
N ASP A 41 19.17 -12.99 3.43
CA ASP A 41 19.92 -13.76 2.45
C ASP A 41 19.02 -14.04 1.24
N SER A 42 19.52 -13.73 0.04
CA SER A 42 18.75 -13.85 -1.20
C SER A 42 18.43 -15.28 -1.57
N SER A 43 18.94 -16.30 -0.87
CA SER A 43 18.54 -17.70 -1.05
C SER A 43 17.28 -18.08 -0.28
N TYR A 44 16.85 -17.28 0.71
CA TYR A 44 15.74 -17.64 1.58
C TYR A 44 14.41 -17.48 0.87
N ARG A 45 13.58 -18.52 0.87
CA ARG A 45 12.31 -18.54 0.12
C ARG A 45 11.16 -19.24 0.83
N THR A 46 11.41 -19.78 2.02
CA THR A 46 10.42 -20.55 2.77
C THR A 46 10.33 -20.10 4.21
N TYR A 47 9.17 -20.28 4.81
CA TYR A 47 8.95 -19.94 6.21
C TYR A 47 8.03 -20.95 6.88
N ASN A 48 8.12 -21.05 8.21
CA ASN A 48 7.16 -21.76 9.03
C ASN A 48 6.74 -20.89 10.22
N VAL A 49 5.60 -21.23 10.81
CA VAL A 49 5.00 -20.49 11.93
C VAL A 49 4.77 -21.47 13.06
N GLU A 50 5.27 -21.15 14.23
CA GLU A 50 5.12 -21.94 15.43
C GLU A 50 4.34 -21.09 16.44
N ILE A 51 3.29 -21.67 17.03
CA ILE A 51 2.43 -20.93 17.94
C ILE A 51 2.40 -21.63 19.29
N GLU A 52 2.73 -20.86 20.31
CA GLU A 52 2.65 -21.25 21.70
C GLU A 52 1.60 -20.42 22.43
N SER A 53 0.89 -21.07 23.34
CA SER A 53 -0.08 -20.41 24.21
C SER A 53 0.05 -20.93 25.64
N THR A 54 -0.67 -20.31 26.56
CA THR A 54 -0.77 -20.80 27.94
C THR A 54 -1.52 -22.14 27.95
N LYS A 55 -1.33 -22.92 29.02
CA LYS A 55 -2.08 -24.17 29.23
C LYS A 55 -3.60 -23.97 29.27
N LEU A 56 -4.05 -22.77 29.67
CA LEU A 56 -5.48 -22.45 29.78
C LEU A 56 -6.11 -22.27 28.40
N MET A 57 -5.39 -21.65 27.47
CA MET A 57 -5.91 -21.32 26.13
C MET A 57 -5.53 -22.35 25.06
N GLN A 58 -4.65 -23.31 25.36
CA GLN A 58 -4.24 -24.37 24.44
C GLN A 58 -5.42 -25.14 23.79
N PRO A 59 -6.51 -25.50 24.51
CA PRO A 59 -7.64 -26.17 23.87
C PRO A 59 -8.30 -25.33 22.77
N LEU A 60 -8.41 -24.01 22.99
CA LEU A 60 -8.95 -23.08 22.00
C LEU A 60 -8.03 -22.93 20.80
N LEU A 61 -6.70 -22.96 21.01
CA LEU A 61 -5.71 -22.91 19.94
C LEU A 61 -5.89 -24.06 18.94
N ASN A 62 -6.08 -25.27 19.47
CA ASN A 62 -6.24 -26.49 18.67
C ASN A 62 -7.51 -26.50 17.83
N GLU A 63 -8.50 -25.67 18.15
CA GLU A 63 -9.73 -25.53 17.35
C GLU A 63 -9.57 -24.50 16.22
N ILE A 64 -8.76 -23.45 16.43
CA ILE A 64 -8.73 -22.27 15.56
C ILE A 64 -7.56 -22.27 14.58
N HIS A 65 -6.50 -23.07 14.84
CA HIS A 65 -5.32 -23.23 13.99
C HIS A 65 -4.75 -21.90 13.46
N PRO A 66 -4.34 -20.98 14.36
CA PRO A 66 -4.03 -19.62 13.98
C PRO A 66 -2.82 -19.50 13.05
N GLU A 67 -1.94 -20.51 13.06
CA GLU A 67 -0.79 -20.61 12.18
C GLU A 67 -1.21 -20.50 10.74
N ASN A 68 -2.35 -21.09 10.35
CA ASN A 68 -2.86 -21.11 8.98
C ASN A 68 -3.19 -19.71 8.44
N ASN A 69 -3.51 -18.77 9.33
CA ASN A 69 -3.88 -17.39 8.97
C ASN A 69 -2.66 -16.47 8.83
N VAL A 70 -1.46 -16.93 9.16
CA VAL A 70 -0.23 -16.16 8.94
C VAL A 70 0.25 -16.33 7.51
N LEU A 71 0.36 -15.21 6.80
CA LEU A 71 0.81 -15.13 5.42
C LEU A 71 2.04 -14.23 5.29
N LEU A 72 3.10 -14.79 4.71
CA LEU A 72 4.24 -14.05 4.19
C LEU A 72 4.19 -14.09 2.65
N GLU A 73 3.75 -13.00 2.02
CA GLU A 73 3.53 -12.99 0.57
C GLU A 73 4.82 -13.15 -0.23
N GLY A 74 4.78 -13.98 -1.27
CA GLY A 74 5.93 -14.28 -2.12
C GLY A 74 6.88 -15.34 -1.54
N TRP A 75 6.49 -16.03 -0.46
CA TRP A 75 7.25 -17.11 0.16
C TRP A 75 6.42 -18.40 0.23
N ARG A 76 7.10 -19.55 0.22
CA ARG A 76 6.44 -20.85 0.44
C ARG A 76 6.32 -21.11 1.94
N LYS A 77 5.09 -21.30 2.41
CA LYS A 77 4.84 -21.77 3.77
C LYS A 77 5.15 -23.26 3.88
N MET A 78 5.83 -23.66 4.95
CA MET A 78 6.14 -25.03 5.30
C MET A 78 5.58 -25.34 6.68
N GLU A 79 5.30 -26.62 6.94
CA GLU A 79 4.89 -27.10 8.26
C GLU A 79 5.99 -26.86 9.32
N SER A 80 7.25 -27.07 8.94
CA SER A 80 8.42 -26.82 9.80
C SER A 80 9.69 -26.67 8.97
N GLY A 81 10.76 -26.18 9.60
CA GLY A 81 12.09 -26.14 8.99
C GLY A 81 12.19 -25.20 7.78
N GLY A 82 11.43 -24.10 7.78
CA GLY A 82 11.58 -23.03 6.79
C GLY A 82 12.91 -22.30 6.93
N HIS A 83 13.26 -21.46 5.95
CA HIS A 83 14.42 -20.57 6.08
C HIS A 83 14.23 -19.55 7.21
N ILE A 84 12.98 -19.14 7.43
CA ILE A 84 12.54 -18.25 8.50
C ILE A 84 11.55 -18.99 9.38
N THR A 85 11.74 -18.91 10.69
CA THR A 85 10.78 -19.41 11.66
C THR A 85 10.19 -18.24 12.43
N VAL A 86 8.87 -18.16 12.45
CA VAL A 86 8.10 -17.15 13.18
C VAL A 86 7.48 -17.82 14.40
N HIS A 87 8.08 -17.60 15.57
CA HIS A 87 7.55 -18.11 16.84
C HIS A 87 6.61 -17.07 17.44
N VAL A 88 5.35 -17.45 17.64
CA VAL A 88 4.31 -16.59 18.20
C VAL A 88 3.98 -17.05 19.60
N GLN A 89 4.02 -16.13 20.56
CA GLN A 89 3.54 -16.34 21.92
C GLN A 89 2.18 -15.64 22.09
N LEU A 90 1.15 -16.41 22.44
CA LEU A 90 -0.19 -15.91 22.76
C LEU A 90 -0.44 -16.02 24.26
N GLU A 91 -0.86 -14.93 24.91
CA GLU A 91 -1.19 -14.94 26.33
C GLU A 91 -2.70 -15.08 26.60
N ASP A 92 -3.07 -15.22 27.88
CA ASP A 92 -4.46 -15.28 28.31
C ASP A 92 -5.22 -13.98 28.09
N LEU A 93 -6.51 -14.13 27.79
CA LEU A 93 -7.51 -13.09 28.02
C LEU A 93 -7.69 -12.89 29.52
N LEU A 94 -7.38 -11.68 30.00
CA LEU A 94 -7.55 -11.33 31.41
C LEU A 94 -8.69 -10.31 31.55
N PRO A 95 -9.80 -10.67 32.24
CA PRO A 95 -10.80 -9.68 32.61
C PRO A 95 -10.24 -8.77 33.70
N GLU A 96 -10.35 -7.45 33.50
CA GLU A 96 -9.93 -6.45 34.48
C GLU A 96 -11.09 -5.94 35.33
N SER A 97 -12.28 -5.78 34.72
CA SER A 97 -13.46 -5.32 35.43
C SER A 97 -14.73 -5.77 34.75
N VAL A 98 -15.76 -6.05 35.55
CA VAL A 98 -17.11 -6.35 35.09
C VAL A 98 -18.07 -5.35 35.73
N SER A 99 -18.92 -4.72 34.93
CA SER A 99 -19.91 -3.75 35.42
C SER A 99 -21.19 -3.80 34.60
N VAL A 100 -22.32 -3.37 35.18
CA VAL A 100 -23.56 -3.20 34.41
C VAL A 100 -23.70 -1.75 33.98
N LYS A 101 -23.92 -1.54 32.67
CA LYS A 101 -24.24 -0.24 32.08
C LYS A 101 -25.74 -0.12 31.87
N GLU A 102 -26.24 1.09 32.06
CA GLU A 102 -27.65 1.43 31.93
C GLU A 102 -27.82 2.36 30.72
N ARG A 103 -28.77 2.04 29.85
CA ARG A 103 -29.23 2.91 28.77
C ARG A 103 -30.68 3.30 29.04
N VAL A 104 -30.92 4.61 29.09
CA VAL A 104 -32.25 5.17 29.31
C VAL A 104 -32.85 5.58 27.97
N GLU A 105 -33.98 4.99 27.63
CA GLU A 105 -34.75 5.31 26.42
C GLU A 105 -36.02 6.08 26.81
N ASN A 106 -36.12 7.32 26.33
CA ASN A 106 -37.30 8.15 26.54
C ASN A 106 -38.37 7.83 25.49
N ILE A 107 -39.53 7.41 25.94
CA ILE A 107 -40.70 7.19 25.11
C ILE A 107 -41.39 8.54 24.94
N LYS A 108 -41.57 8.97 23.69
CA LYS A 108 -42.19 10.26 23.36
C LYS A 108 -43.53 10.05 22.66
N ASP A 109 -44.47 10.96 22.90
CA ASP A 109 -45.71 11.02 22.14
C ASP A 109 -45.52 11.63 20.73
N LYS A 110 -46.62 11.73 19.96
CA LYS A 110 -46.61 12.31 18.61
C LYS A 110 -46.21 13.80 18.57
N ASN A 111 -46.25 14.48 19.72
CA ASN A 111 -45.85 15.88 19.87
C ASN A 111 -44.41 16.02 20.40
N GLY A 112 -43.69 14.91 20.58
CA GLY A 112 -42.30 14.88 21.05
C GLY A 112 -42.15 15.00 22.57
N GLN A 113 -43.24 15.00 23.34
CA GLN A 113 -43.21 15.08 24.81
C GLN A 113 -42.93 13.70 25.41
N VAL A 114 -42.02 13.64 26.40
CA VAL A 114 -41.67 12.38 27.07
C VAL A 114 -42.85 11.90 27.91
N THR A 115 -43.40 10.73 27.57
CA THR A 115 -44.54 10.09 28.24
C THR A 115 -44.13 8.89 29.10
N GLY A 116 -42.88 8.45 28.99
CA GLY A 116 -42.34 7.39 29.82
C GLY A 116 -40.87 7.13 29.56
N THR A 117 -40.31 6.23 30.35
CA THR A 117 -38.90 5.85 30.27
C THR A 117 -38.78 4.34 30.31
N ARG A 118 -37.95 3.78 29.44
CA ARG A 118 -37.54 2.38 29.46
C ARG A 118 -36.05 2.31 29.75
N ILE A 119 -35.67 1.49 30.73
CA ILE A 119 -34.26 1.29 31.10
C ILE A 119 -33.82 -0.06 30.55
N PHE A 120 -32.68 -0.07 29.88
CA PHE A 120 -32.00 -1.26 29.40
C PHE A 120 -30.66 -1.41 30.13
N TYR A 121 -30.30 -2.66 30.40
CA TYR A 121 -29.09 -3.04 31.12
C TYR A 121 -28.22 -3.91 30.22
N SER A 122 -26.92 -3.63 30.14
CA SER A 122 -25.93 -4.52 29.51
C SER A 122 -24.77 -4.76 30.48
N GLU A 123 -24.22 -5.96 30.48
CA GLU A 123 -22.99 -6.26 31.17
C GLU A 123 -21.80 -5.87 30.29
N GLU A 124 -20.88 -5.10 30.87
CA GLU A 124 -19.66 -4.64 30.26
C GLU A 124 -18.48 -5.33 30.93
N VAL A 125 -17.67 -6.03 30.14
CA VAL A 125 -16.42 -6.64 30.56
C VAL A 125 -15.28 -5.88 29.90
N ILE A 126 -14.41 -5.27 30.71
CA ILE A 126 -13.14 -4.72 30.27
C ILE A 126 -12.10 -5.83 30.42
N TYR A 127 -11.37 -6.12 29.35
CA TYR A 127 -10.39 -7.19 29.31
C TYR A 127 -9.14 -6.80 28.51
N THR A 128 -8.05 -7.53 28.72
CA THR A 128 -6.78 -7.34 28.00
C THR A 128 -6.27 -8.65 27.41
N PHE A 129 -5.43 -8.51 26.40
CA PHE A 129 -4.77 -9.60 25.69
C PHE A 129 -3.36 -9.15 25.30
N ALA A 130 -2.42 -10.08 25.26
CA ALA A 130 -1.07 -9.84 24.77
C ALA A 130 -0.63 -10.96 23.85
N ALA A 131 0.16 -10.56 22.86
CA ALA A 131 0.76 -11.46 21.89
C ALA A 131 2.06 -10.84 21.36
N THR A 132 3.08 -11.68 21.22
CA THR A 132 4.37 -11.30 20.65
C THR A 132 4.81 -12.33 19.62
N ALA A 133 5.72 -11.95 18.73
CA ALA A 133 6.40 -12.88 17.85
C ALA A 133 7.91 -12.63 17.83
N ALA A 134 8.69 -13.70 17.74
CA ALA A 134 10.12 -13.68 17.51
C ALA A 134 10.41 -14.35 16.16
N ILE A 135 11.15 -13.67 15.30
CA ILE A 135 11.51 -14.12 13.96
C ILE A 135 12.99 -14.50 13.98
N ASN A 136 13.29 -15.74 13.63
CA ASN A 136 14.64 -16.28 13.55
C ASN A 136 14.90 -16.88 12.16
N ASP A 137 16.16 -16.95 11.74
CA ASP A 137 16.55 -17.77 10.59
C ASP A 137 16.68 -19.26 10.97
N TYR A 138 16.79 -20.11 9.96
CA TYR A 138 16.96 -21.55 10.12
C TYR A 138 18.27 -21.98 10.81
N LYS A 139 19.21 -21.06 11.01
CA LYS A 139 20.46 -21.26 11.77
C LYS A 139 20.29 -20.85 13.24
N GLY A 140 19.11 -20.38 13.64
CA GLY A 140 18.80 -19.91 14.99
C GLY A 140 19.26 -18.47 15.26
N ILE A 141 19.62 -17.71 14.22
CA ILE A 141 19.99 -16.30 14.37
C ILE A 141 18.70 -15.47 14.48
N HIS A 142 18.63 -14.67 15.53
CA HIS A 142 17.54 -13.73 15.73
C HIS A 142 17.55 -12.60 14.70
N ILE A 143 16.37 -12.32 14.13
CA ILE A 143 16.18 -11.27 13.12
C ILE A 143 15.41 -10.10 13.70
N MET A 144 14.27 -10.36 14.35
CA MET A 144 13.34 -9.32 14.78
C MET A 144 12.34 -9.84 15.82
N ASP A 145 11.91 -8.95 16.72
CA ASP A 145 10.79 -9.15 17.62
C ASP A 145 9.62 -8.24 17.24
N GLU A 146 8.39 -8.73 17.44
CA GLU A 146 7.16 -8.01 17.14
C GLU A 146 6.18 -8.06 18.31
N VAL A 147 5.65 -6.90 18.71
CA VAL A 147 4.54 -6.82 19.66
C VAL A 147 3.23 -6.72 18.89
N LEU A 148 2.44 -7.80 18.94
CA LEU A 148 1.21 -7.96 18.16
C LEU A 148 -0.03 -7.46 18.93
N ALA A 149 -0.01 -7.61 20.26
CA ALA A 149 -0.99 -7.05 21.19
C ALA A 149 -0.32 -6.76 22.54
N ASN A 150 -0.77 -5.70 23.21
CA ASN A 150 -0.21 -5.25 24.49
C ASN A 150 -1.31 -5.13 25.55
N ARG A 151 -1.02 -5.57 26.79
CA ARG A 151 -1.95 -5.47 27.93
C ARG A 151 -2.31 -4.04 28.32
N SER A 152 -1.51 -3.04 27.93
CA SER A 152 -1.87 -1.63 28.13
C SER A 152 -3.13 -1.24 27.34
N TYR A 153 -3.48 -1.98 26.28
CA TYR A 153 -4.66 -1.74 25.48
C TYR A 153 -5.86 -2.53 26.02
N LYS A 154 -6.81 -1.78 26.59
CA LYS A 154 -8.05 -2.33 27.15
C LYS A 154 -9.11 -2.46 26.08
N GLN A 155 -9.71 -3.65 26.00
CA GLN A 155 -10.83 -3.93 25.13
C GLN A 155 -12.12 -4.01 25.94
N VAL A 156 -13.23 -3.72 25.29
CA VAL A 156 -14.56 -3.72 25.91
C VAL A 156 -15.46 -4.70 25.18
N TYR A 157 -16.03 -5.63 25.93
CA TYR A 157 -17.13 -6.47 25.49
C TYR A 157 -18.41 -5.98 26.17
N ARG A 158 -19.51 -5.93 25.41
CA ARG A 158 -20.85 -5.65 25.94
C ARG A 158 -21.79 -6.79 25.58
N SER A 159 -22.53 -7.28 26.57
CA SER A 159 -23.62 -8.22 26.36
C SER A 159 -24.75 -7.58 25.55
N PRO A 160 -25.73 -8.38 25.06
CA PRO A 160 -27.02 -7.85 24.67
C PRO A 160 -27.67 -7.02 25.79
N GLU A 161 -28.66 -6.20 25.41
CA GLU A 161 -29.43 -5.40 26.36
C GLU A 161 -30.62 -6.18 26.93
N PHE A 162 -30.84 -6.02 28.24
CA PHE A 162 -31.90 -6.67 28.99
C PHE A 162 -32.76 -5.61 29.70
N GLN A 163 -34.05 -5.89 29.88
CA GLN A 163 -34.94 -5.02 30.67
C GLN A 163 -34.79 -5.22 32.19
N VAL A 164 -34.11 -6.30 32.60
CA VAL A 164 -33.91 -6.67 34.01
C VAL A 164 -32.43 -6.70 34.32
N LYS A 165 -32.00 -5.88 35.30
CA LYS A 165 -30.60 -5.74 35.71
C LYS A 165 -29.92 -7.08 36.06
N ALA A 166 -30.64 -7.95 36.77
CA ALA A 166 -30.13 -9.26 37.17
C ALA A 166 -29.82 -10.19 35.96
N LEU A 167 -30.57 -10.05 34.85
CA LEU A 167 -30.29 -10.82 33.63
C LEU A 167 -28.99 -10.36 32.96
N ALA A 168 -28.71 -9.06 32.98
CA ALA A 168 -27.43 -8.53 32.53
C ALA A 168 -26.28 -9.06 33.41
N GLN A 169 -26.41 -8.98 34.75
CA GLN A 169 -25.38 -9.43 35.70
C GLN A 169 -25.05 -10.93 35.61
N GLY A 170 -26.01 -11.76 35.20
CA GLY A 170 -25.80 -13.21 35.06
C GLY A 170 -25.27 -13.62 33.69
N TYR A 171 -25.19 -12.70 32.72
CA TYR A 171 -24.96 -13.07 31.32
C TYR A 171 -23.60 -13.72 31.10
N PHE A 172 -22.51 -13.09 31.56
CA PHE A 172 -21.17 -13.63 31.37
C PHE A 172 -20.98 -14.93 32.15
N ALA A 173 -21.54 -15.06 33.36
CA ALA A 173 -21.45 -16.32 34.13
C ALA A 173 -22.06 -17.52 33.38
N VAL A 174 -23.18 -17.30 32.67
CA VAL A 174 -23.86 -18.36 31.89
C VAL A 174 -23.16 -18.61 30.55
N ASN A 175 -22.54 -17.58 29.95
CA ASN A 175 -21.97 -17.64 28.60
C ASN A 175 -20.43 -17.56 28.59
N ALA A 176 -19.77 -17.75 29.74
CA ALA A 176 -18.34 -17.45 29.90
C ALA A 176 -17.49 -18.17 28.86
N LEU A 177 -17.77 -19.45 28.61
CA LEU A 177 -17.00 -20.27 27.67
C LEU A 177 -17.13 -19.75 26.23
N SER A 178 -18.36 -19.56 25.75
CA SER A 178 -18.61 -19.13 24.37
C SER A 178 -18.14 -17.69 24.13
N VAL A 179 -18.38 -16.79 25.09
CA VAL A 179 -17.90 -15.41 25.01
C VAL A 179 -16.38 -15.38 25.04
N THR A 180 -15.73 -16.08 25.96
CA THR A 180 -14.26 -16.12 26.03
C THR A 180 -13.65 -16.68 24.75
N LYS A 181 -14.20 -17.78 24.23
CA LYS A 181 -13.77 -18.35 22.95
C LYS A 181 -13.84 -17.33 21.82
N ASN A 182 -14.99 -16.69 21.61
CA ASN A 182 -15.18 -15.70 20.55
C ASN A 182 -14.25 -14.48 20.72
N LEU A 183 -14.06 -14.01 21.95
CA LEU A 183 -13.15 -12.90 22.24
C LEU A 183 -11.69 -13.29 21.96
N TYR A 184 -11.30 -14.53 22.29
CA TYR A 184 -9.95 -15.05 22.11
C TYR A 184 -9.65 -15.20 20.61
N GLU A 185 -10.54 -15.86 19.88
CA GLU A 185 -10.49 -16.00 18.43
C GLU A 185 -10.32 -14.66 17.71
N ARG A 186 -11.08 -13.64 18.13
CA ARG A 186 -10.96 -12.29 17.57
C ARG A 186 -9.58 -11.68 17.85
N CYS A 187 -9.10 -11.79 19.09
CA CYS A 187 -7.80 -11.23 19.48
C CYS A 187 -6.66 -11.92 18.72
N VAL A 188 -6.69 -13.25 18.62
CA VAL A 188 -5.69 -14.04 17.91
C VAL A 188 -5.73 -13.75 16.42
N THR A 189 -6.92 -13.74 15.80
CA THR A 189 -7.06 -13.41 14.37
C THR A 189 -6.47 -12.03 14.06
N ASN A 190 -6.75 -11.02 14.89
CA ASN A 190 -6.17 -9.68 14.73
C ASN A 190 -4.65 -9.70 14.89
N ALA A 191 -4.11 -10.45 15.86
CA ALA A 191 -2.67 -10.58 16.05
C ALA A 191 -2.01 -11.25 14.83
N MET A 192 -2.63 -12.28 14.24
CA MET A 192 -2.08 -13.00 13.08
C MET A 192 -2.15 -12.15 11.80
N HIS A 193 -3.20 -11.35 11.65
CA HIS A 193 -3.30 -10.37 10.58
C HIS A 193 -2.19 -9.32 10.69
N ASN A 194 -2.03 -8.69 11.85
CA ASN A 194 -0.95 -7.72 12.10
C ASN A 194 0.44 -8.34 11.85
N LEU A 195 0.64 -9.58 12.29
CA LEU A 195 1.89 -10.30 12.03
C LEU A 195 2.13 -10.47 10.53
N SER A 196 1.13 -10.92 9.78
CA SER A 196 1.21 -11.12 8.33
C SER A 196 1.58 -9.84 7.59
N GLU A 197 0.94 -8.72 7.94
CA GLU A 197 1.26 -7.40 7.36
C GLU A 197 2.71 -6.99 7.64
N ARG A 198 3.17 -7.15 8.89
CA ARG A 198 4.53 -6.76 9.30
C ARG A 198 5.59 -7.62 8.63
N ILE A 199 5.46 -8.94 8.68
CA ILE A 199 6.44 -9.84 8.04
C ILE A 199 6.42 -9.68 6.52
N THR A 200 5.25 -9.45 5.91
CA THR A 200 5.13 -9.22 4.46
C THR A 200 5.77 -7.90 4.05
N THR A 201 5.61 -6.84 4.84
CA THR A 201 6.28 -5.56 4.59
C THR A 201 7.81 -5.69 4.71
N ASN A 202 8.27 -6.42 5.72
CA ASN A 202 9.70 -6.53 6.01
C ASN A 202 10.43 -7.51 5.09
N PHE A 203 9.79 -8.63 4.73
CA PHE A 203 10.45 -9.76 4.04
C PHE A 203 9.74 -10.20 2.76
N GLY A 204 8.49 -9.82 2.56
CA GLY A 204 7.64 -10.32 1.48
C GLY A 204 7.77 -9.55 0.15
N PHE A 205 6.99 -10.03 -0.82
CA PHE A 205 6.88 -9.45 -2.17
C PHE A 205 5.41 -9.28 -2.60
N PRO A 206 4.59 -8.55 -1.82
CA PRO A 206 3.17 -8.42 -2.11
C PRO A 206 2.91 -7.68 -3.41
N VAL A 207 1.80 -7.99 -4.07
CA VAL A 207 1.35 -7.26 -5.26
C VAL A 207 0.67 -5.97 -4.82
N VAL A 208 1.16 -4.84 -5.28
CA VAL A 208 0.61 -3.51 -5.02
C VAL A 208 -0.17 -3.07 -6.25
N THR A 209 -1.41 -2.61 -6.04
CA THR A 209 -2.19 -1.89 -7.06
C THR A 209 -2.13 -0.40 -6.71
N ALA A 210 -1.44 0.39 -7.55
CA ALA A 210 -1.33 1.83 -7.37
C ALA A 210 -2.36 2.56 -8.23
N HIS A 211 -3.03 3.54 -7.64
CA HIS A 211 -3.89 4.50 -8.32
C HIS A 211 -3.17 5.84 -8.34
N ASP A 212 -2.89 6.35 -9.54
CA ASP A 212 -2.07 7.54 -9.74
C ASP A 212 -2.62 8.35 -10.91
N PHE A 213 -2.02 9.51 -11.17
CA PHE A 213 -2.43 10.37 -12.28
C PHE A 213 -1.24 10.99 -13.00
N MET A 214 -1.50 11.40 -14.23
CA MET A 214 -0.60 12.22 -15.05
C MET A 214 -1.35 13.47 -15.52
N TRP A 215 -0.61 14.52 -15.86
CA TRP A 215 -1.21 15.76 -16.35
C TRP A 215 -1.53 15.65 -17.84
N ILE A 216 -2.76 15.97 -18.21
CA ILE A 216 -3.21 16.00 -19.61
C ILE A 216 -3.64 17.41 -20.02
N ILE A 217 -3.21 17.85 -21.19
CA ILE A 217 -3.64 19.14 -21.74
C ILE A 217 -5.14 19.06 -22.09
N ASP A 218 -5.93 19.96 -21.50
CA ASP A 218 -7.37 20.07 -21.78
C ASP A 218 -7.72 21.23 -22.72
N SER A 219 -6.79 22.17 -22.92
CA SER A 219 -7.00 23.29 -23.82
C SER A 219 -6.97 22.88 -25.30
N LYS A 220 -8.15 22.62 -25.90
CA LYS A 220 -8.32 22.24 -27.32
C LYS A 220 -7.66 23.16 -28.35
N LYS A 221 -7.42 24.43 -27.99
CA LYS A 221 -6.78 25.45 -28.86
C LYS A 221 -5.25 25.43 -28.75
N ASP A 222 -4.70 24.65 -27.84
CA ASP A 222 -3.27 24.50 -27.66
C ASP A 222 -2.66 23.71 -28.83
N PRO A 223 -1.50 24.12 -29.38
CA PRO A 223 -0.82 23.37 -30.44
C PRO A 223 -0.49 21.91 -30.06
N GLU A 224 -0.25 21.63 -28.78
CA GLU A 224 0.08 20.29 -28.29
C GLU A 224 -1.14 19.40 -28.07
N TYR A 225 -2.36 19.96 -28.02
CA TYR A 225 -3.55 19.22 -27.60
C TYR A 225 -3.71 17.86 -28.31
N THR A 226 -3.59 17.83 -29.64
CA THR A 226 -3.78 16.60 -30.43
C THR A 226 -2.65 15.60 -30.21
N ALA A 227 -1.40 16.04 -30.25
CA ALA A 227 -0.23 15.17 -30.07
C ALA A 227 -0.19 14.60 -28.64
N HIS A 228 -0.52 15.43 -27.65
CA HIS A 228 -0.61 15.04 -26.25
C HIS A 228 -1.68 13.98 -26.02
N ARG A 229 -2.86 14.13 -26.63
CA ARG A 229 -3.94 13.12 -26.56
C ARG A 229 -3.52 11.81 -27.21
N GLN A 230 -2.82 11.86 -28.35
CA GLN A 230 -2.33 10.66 -29.01
C GLN A 230 -1.29 9.92 -28.16
N ALA A 231 -0.40 10.65 -27.48
CA ALA A 231 0.57 10.09 -26.54
C ALA A 231 -0.14 9.37 -25.38
N PHE A 232 -1.22 9.96 -24.85
CA PHE A 232 -2.02 9.35 -23.78
C PHE A 232 -2.80 8.10 -24.22
N LEU A 233 -3.25 8.01 -25.47
CA LEU A 233 -3.87 6.80 -26.00
C LEU A 233 -2.88 5.61 -25.93
N THR A 234 -1.68 5.79 -26.47
CA THR A 234 -0.63 4.77 -26.41
C THR A 234 -0.24 4.43 -24.98
N LEU A 235 -0.07 5.44 -24.13
CA LEU A 235 0.28 5.25 -22.73
C LEU A 235 -0.75 4.42 -21.96
N THR A 236 -2.04 4.66 -22.20
CA THR A 236 -3.13 3.96 -21.51
C THR A 236 -3.11 2.46 -21.81
N ASP A 237 -2.95 2.11 -23.09
CA ASP A 237 -2.93 0.71 -23.52
C ASP A 237 -1.75 -0.05 -22.88
N VAL A 238 -0.58 0.59 -22.77
CA VAL A 238 0.61 -0.03 -22.17
C VAL A 238 0.47 -0.15 -20.66
N LEU A 239 0.13 0.94 -19.96
CA LEU A 239 0.05 0.93 -18.48
C LEU A 239 -1.03 -0.02 -17.96
N PHE A 240 -2.16 -0.16 -18.68
CA PHE A 240 -3.20 -1.12 -18.32
C PHE A 240 -2.73 -2.58 -18.45
N GLY A 241 -1.82 -2.87 -19.38
CA GLY A 241 -1.22 -4.20 -19.55
C GLY A 241 -0.13 -4.54 -18.53
N MET A 242 0.43 -3.54 -17.84
CA MET A 242 1.49 -3.75 -16.86
C MET A 242 0.97 -4.40 -15.58
N ASN A 243 1.64 -5.47 -15.16
CA ASN A 243 1.35 -6.14 -13.90
C ASN A 243 2.62 -6.61 -13.18
N ALA A 244 2.45 -7.03 -11.94
CA ALA A 244 3.53 -7.43 -11.05
C ALA A 244 4.31 -8.68 -11.51
N ASN A 245 3.73 -9.53 -12.37
CA ASN A 245 4.29 -10.84 -12.75
C ASN A 245 4.96 -10.84 -14.13
N THR A 246 4.81 -9.79 -14.92
CA THR A 246 5.32 -9.72 -16.29
C THR A 246 6.43 -8.70 -16.41
N SER A 247 7.50 -9.05 -17.13
CA SER A 247 8.60 -8.12 -17.41
C SER A 247 8.15 -6.81 -18.07
N ILE A 248 8.78 -5.70 -17.68
CA ILE A 248 8.52 -4.35 -18.22
C ILE A 248 9.26 -4.02 -19.51
N GLU A 249 10.12 -4.91 -20.02
CA GLU A 249 10.93 -4.60 -21.21
C GLU A 249 10.06 -4.31 -22.45
N GLY A 250 8.94 -5.04 -22.61
CA GLY A 250 7.97 -4.75 -23.67
C GLY A 250 7.27 -3.39 -23.49
N ALA A 251 6.97 -3.03 -22.23
CA ALA A 251 6.36 -1.73 -21.91
C ALA A 251 7.33 -0.57 -22.18
N LYS A 252 8.62 -0.72 -21.82
CA LYS A 252 9.68 0.26 -22.11
C LYS A 252 9.78 0.56 -23.60
N GLU A 253 9.79 -0.48 -24.45
CA GLU A 253 9.87 -0.31 -25.89
C GLU A 253 8.63 0.38 -26.46
N GLN A 254 7.43 -0.01 -26.03
CA GLN A 254 6.16 0.56 -26.50
C GLN A 254 5.95 2.01 -26.05
N LEU A 255 6.46 2.40 -24.87
CA LEU A 255 6.36 3.76 -24.33
C LEU A 255 7.42 4.71 -24.86
N LYS A 256 8.48 4.22 -25.52
CA LYS A 256 9.56 5.05 -26.04
C LYS A 256 9.07 6.24 -26.89
N PRO A 257 8.13 6.09 -27.85
CA PRO A 257 7.63 7.24 -28.62
C PRO A 257 6.89 8.29 -27.77
N VAL A 258 6.19 7.84 -26.70
CA VAL A 258 5.49 8.72 -25.75
C VAL A 258 6.50 9.53 -24.94
N MET A 259 7.56 8.86 -24.47
CA MET A 259 8.64 9.50 -23.72
C MET A 259 9.40 10.51 -24.58
N GLU A 260 9.75 10.14 -25.82
CA GLU A 260 10.37 11.05 -26.80
C GLU A 260 9.49 12.28 -27.10
N TYR A 261 8.17 12.11 -27.14
CA TYR A 261 7.23 13.22 -27.28
C TYR A 261 7.33 14.20 -26.11
N PHE A 262 7.22 13.74 -24.85
CA PHE A 262 7.36 14.62 -23.69
C PHE A 262 8.74 15.29 -23.62
N GLU A 263 9.78 14.56 -24.02
CA GLU A 263 11.16 15.06 -24.12
C GLU A 263 11.31 16.19 -25.14
N LYS A 264 10.66 16.05 -26.29
CA LYS A 264 10.60 17.11 -27.28
C LYS A 264 9.85 18.33 -26.74
N VAL A 265 8.70 18.11 -26.11
CA VAL A 265 7.84 19.19 -25.60
C VAL A 265 8.59 20.02 -24.56
N LYS A 266 9.30 19.40 -23.60
CA LYS A 266 10.03 20.15 -22.57
C LYS A 266 11.13 21.07 -23.13
N HIS A 267 11.69 20.73 -24.29
CA HIS A 267 12.72 21.53 -24.97
C HIS A 267 12.16 22.54 -25.98
N LEU A 268 10.95 22.32 -26.50
CA LEU A 268 10.31 23.21 -27.45
C LEU A 268 9.80 24.50 -26.78
N TYR A 269 9.17 24.36 -25.62
CA TYR A 269 8.62 25.47 -24.86
C TYR A 269 9.68 26.00 -23.90
N THR A 270 10.37 27.10 -24.21
CA THR A 270 11.55 27.58 -23.44
C THR A 270 11.35 28.90 -22.71
N SER A 271 10.23 29.61 -22.95
CA SER A 271 10.03 30.92 -22.32
C SER A 271 9.72 30.80 -20.82
N SER A 272 9.92 31.89 -20.08
CA SER A 272 9.49 32.02 -18.68
C SER A 272 7.98 32.32 -18.54
N GLY A 273 7.27 32.41 -19.67
CA GLY A 273 5.82 32.61 -19.70
C GLY A 273 5.08 31.49 -18.96
N LYS A 274 3.96 31.86 -18.32
CA LYS A 274 3.14 30.91 -17.54
C LYS A 274 2.71 29.69 -18.37
N HIS A 275 2.37 29.91 -19.63
CA HIS A 275 2.00 28.87 -20.59
C HIS A 275 3.11 27.81 -20.76
N ASP A 276 4.28 28.24 -21.22
CA ASP A 276 5.41 27.35 -21.48
C ASP A 276 5.87 26.63 -20.21
N ARG A 277 5.91 27.35 -19.07
CA ARG A 277 6.21 26.73 -17.76
C ARG A 277 5.22 25.62 -17.40
N LYS A 278 3.92 25.81 -17.66
CA LYS A 278 2.88 24.83 -17.36
C LYS A 278 2.95 23.61 -18.28
N ILE A 279 3.25 23.81 -19.57
CA ILE A 279 3.48 22.70 -20.51
C ILE A 279 4.74 21.90 -20.13
N ARG A 280 5.86 22.58 -19.88
CA ARG A 280 7.10 21.93 -19.42
C ARG A 280 6.89 21.16 -18.12
N TYR A 281 6.17 21.76 -17.17
CA TYR A 281 5.81 21.11 -15.90
C TYR A 281 5.07 19.79 -16.14
N ALA A 282 4.04 19.80 -16.99
CA ALA A 282 3.29 18.58 -17.32
C ALA A 282 4.21 17.49 -17.93
N SER A 283 5.10 17.87 -18.85
CA SER A 283 6.04 16.92 -19.45
C SER A 283 7.02 16.33 -18.42
N TYR A 284 7.68 17.17 -17.61
CA TYR A 284 8.60 16.68 -16.58
C TYR A 284 7.89 15.78 -15.55
N TYR A 285 6.70 16.17 -15.09
CA TYR A 285 5.89 15.39 -14.16
C TYR A 285 5.55 14.02 -14.76
N ASN A 286 5.03 14.02 -15.99
CA ASN A 286 4.62 12.80 -16.68
C ASN A 286 5.79 11.85 -16.91
N LEU A 287 6.96 12.38 -17.30
CA LEU A 287 8.16 11.56 -17.44
C LEU A 287 8.63 10.99 -16.10
N ALA A 288 8.62 11.79 -15.02
CA ALA A 288 8.97 11.29 -13.69
C ALA A 288 8.05 10.13 -13.25
N VAL A 289 6.75 10.24 -13.51
CA VAL A 289 5.77 9.17 -13.26
C VAL A 289 6.06 7.93 -14.12
N LEU A 290 6.32 8.09 -15.41
CA LEU A 290 6.68 6.97 -16.29
C LEU A 290 7.95 6.27 -15.82
N TYR A 291 9.01 7.01 -15.52
CA TYR A 291 10.27 6.45 -15.04
C TYR A 291 10.11 5.75 -13.68
N TYR A 292 9.22 6.24 -12.82
CA TYR A 292 8.86 5.53 -11.60
C TYR A 292 8.30 4.14 -11.92
N TYR A 293 7.27 4.03 -12.77
CA TYR A 293 6.65 2.73 -13.09
C TYR A 293 7.49 1.84 -14.01
N LEU A 294 8.46 2.40 -14.72
CA LEU A 294 9.45 1.66 -15.51
C LEU A 294 10.72 1.28 -14.75
N ASP A 295 10.71 1.44 -13.42
CA ASP A 295 11.81 1.10 -12.51
C ASP A 295 13.15 1.78 -12.86
N ASP A 296 13.10 3.03 -13.33
CA ASP A 296 14.27 3.86 -13.65
C ASP A 296 14.39 5.05 -12.68
N PRO A 297 14.86 4.83 -11.44
CA PRO A 297 15.01 5.91 -10.46
C PRO A 297 16.05 6.96 -10.88
N GLN A 298 16.99 6.62 -11.75
CA GLN A 298 18.01 7.57 -12.21
C GLN A 298 17.37 8.63 -13.12
N GLN A 299 16.60 8.19 -14.11
CA GLN A 299 15.91 9.10 -15.00
C GLN A 299 14.79 9.85 -14.27
N MET A 300 14.05 9.19 -13.38
CA MET A 300 13.07 9.85 -12.50
C MET A 300 13.69 11.02 -11.73
N MET A 301 14.88 10.84 -11.15
CA MET A 301 15.62 11.90 -10.45
C MET A 301 15.99 13.06 -11.38
N ARG A 302 16.37 12.78 -12.63
CA ARG A 302 16.68 13.83 -13.61
C ARG A 302 15.47 14.69 -13.92
N GLU A 303 14.30 14.06 -14.14
CA GLU A 303 13.06 14.78 -14.42
C GLU A 303 12.56 15.56 -13.20
N ALA A 304 12.75 15.03 -12.00
CA ALA A 304 12.45 15.74 -10.76
C ALA A 304 13.29 17.02 -10.58
N ASN A 305 14.60 16.95 -10.90
CA ASN A 305 15.44 18.15 -10.93
C ASN A 305 14.99 19.14 -12.01
N GLY A 306 14.49 18.64 -13.15
CA GLY A 306 13.89 19.46 -14.20
C GLY A 306 12.63 20.20 -13.73
N LEU A 307 11.76 19.54 -12.96
CA LEU A 307 10.59 20.15 -12.31
C LEU A 307 11.00 21.29 -11.38
N GLU A 308 12.01 21.06 -10.54
CA GLU A 308 12.52 22.06 -9.60
C GLU A 308 13.01 23.32 -10.34
N LEU A 309 13.81 23.13 -11.41
CA LEU A 309 14.34 24.22 -12.22
C LEU A 309 13.26 24.96 -13.03
N ASN A 310 12.14 24.30 -13.35
CA ASN A 310 11.05 24.92 -14.10
C ASN A 310 10.26 25.95 -13.26
N ASP A 311 10.33 25.87 -11.93
CA ASP A 311 9.77 26.85 -10.98
C ASP A 311 8.29 27.22 -11.28
N PHE A 312 7.47 26.18 -11.44
CA PHE A 312 6.01 26.30 -11.57
C PHE A 312 5.29 25.75 -10.33
N ASP A 313 5.65 24.52 -9.92
CA ASP A 313 5.27 23.91 -8.65
C ASP A 313 6.44 23.04 -8.14
N ALA A 314 7.23 23.60 -7.23
CA ALA A 314 8.43 22.93 -6.71
C ALA A 314 8.12 21.82 -5.67
N GLY A 315 6.87 21.74 -5.19
CA GLY A 315 6.49 20.73 -4.19
C GLY A 315 6.61 19.30 -4.74
N ASP A 316 6.16 19.10 -5.98
CA ASP A 316 6.21 17.81 -6.67
C ASP A 316 7.65 17.35 -6.93
N ALA A 317 8.56 18.28 -7.21
CA ALA A 317 9.97 17.97 -7.46
C ALA A 317 10.59 17.27 -6.23
N LYS A 318 10.36 17.81 -5.04
CA LYS A 318 10.86 17.22 -3.79
C LYS A 318 10.27 15.83 -3.55
N GLY A 319 8.97 15.65 -3.81
CA GLY A 319 8.30 14.35 -3.70
C GLY A 319 8.96 13.31 -4.62
N PHE A 320 9.17 13.64 -5.89
CA PHE A 320 9.81 12.73 -6.83
C PHE A 320 11.29 12.48 -6.53
N GLN A 321 12.06 13.47 -6.06
CA GLN A 321 13.45 13.26 -5.62
C GLN A 321 13.53 12.26 -4.46
N GLN A 322 12.62 12.38 -3.48
CA GLN A 322 12.52 11.44 -2.36
C GLN A 322 12.15 10.04 -2.85
N THR A 323 11.14 9.91 -3.71
CA THR A 323 10.71 8.62 -4.27
C THR A 323 11.80 7.98 -5.13
N ALA A 324 12.50 8.73 -5.97
CA ALA A 324 13.61 8.23 -6.78
C ALA A 324 14.76 7.72 -5.90
N THR A 325 15.09 8.45 -4.82
CA THR A 325 16.11 8.04 -3.85
C THR A 325 15.68 6.77 -3.12
N TRP A 326 14.43 6.71 -2.66
CA TRP A 326 13.86 5.53 -2.02
C TRP A 326 13.89 4.30 -2.95
N LEU A 327 13.42 4.44 -4.20
CA LEU A 327 13.38 3.36 -5.17
C LEU A 327 14.78 2.86 -5.53
N LYS A 328 15.75 3.76 -5.65
CA LYS A 328 17.17 3.37 -5.82
C LYS A 328 17.68 2.57 -4.63
N ASN A 329 17.41 3.04 -3.41
CA ASN A 329 17.90 2.39 -2.20
C ASN A 329 17.29 1.01 -2.00
N ILE A 330 15.98 0.85 -2.27
CA ILE A 330 15.31 -0.44 -2.13
C ILE A 330 15.84 -1.46 -3.15
N PHE A 331 16.18 -1.05 -4.38
CA PHE A 331 16.82 -1.93 -5.36
C PHE A 331 18.21 -2.39 -4.92
N VAL A 332 19.04 -1.47 -4.43
CA VAL A 332 20.38 -1.80 -3.92
C VAL A 332 20.29 -2.73 -2.70
N GLN A 333 19.37 -2.44 -1.78
CA GLN A 333 19.20 -3.22 -0.56
C GLN A 333 18.72 -4.64 -0.83
N SER A 334 17.71 -4.78 -1.69
CA SER A 334 17.11 -6.07 -2.04
C SER A 334 17.93 -6.87 -3.06
N ASN A 335 18.89 -6.24 -3.73
CA ASN A 335 19.61 -6.78 -4.88
C ASN A 335 18.65 -7.24 -6.00
N ILE A 336 17.59 -6.47 -6.20
CA ILE A 336 16.58 -6.65 -7.25
C ILE A 336 16.46 -5.33 -7.99
N TYR A 337 16.43 -5.34 -9.32
CA TYR A 337 16.46 -4.12 -10.15
C TYR A 337 15.13 -3.87 -10.88
N THR A 338 14.09 -4.63 -10.57
CA THR A 338 12.73 -4.40 -11.06
C THR A 338 11.69 -4.94 -10.08
N ARG A 339 10.54 -4.29 -10.02
CA ARG A 339 9.35 -4.70 -9.27
C ARG A 339 8.40 -5.59 -10.07
N HIS A 340 8.80 -5.96 -11.29
CA HIS A 340 7.96 -6.68 -12.25
C HIS A 340 8.58 -8.03 -12.59
N PHE A 341 8.30 -9.03 -11.76
CA PHE A 341 8.84 -10.38 -11.90
C PHE A 341 7.87 -11.42 -11.34
N ALA A 342 7.85 -12.60 -11.97
CA ALA A 342 7.05 -13.71 -11.49
C ALA A 342 7.65 -14.33 -10.23
N ILE A 343 6.79 -14.74 -9.31
CA ILE A 343 7.14 -15.57 -8.16
C ILE A 343 6.29 -16.83 -8.24
N ASP A 344 6.96 -17.97 -8.34
CA ASP A 344 6.33 -19.28 -8.19
C ASP A 344 6.78 -19.88 -6.86
N THR A 345 5.90 -19.84 -5.87
CA THR A 345 6.22 -20.39 -4.54
C THR A 345 6.25 -21.91 -4.53
N ALA A 346 5.66 -22.60 -5.51
CA ALA A 346 5.59 -24.06 -5.54
C ALA A 346 6.96 -24.70 -5.76
N VAL A 347 7.89 -23.99 -6.42
CA VAL A 347 9.24 -24.49 -6.70
C VAL A 347 10.25 -24.20 -5.59
N PHE A 348 9.89 -23.38 -4.61
CA PHE A 348 10.79 -23.03 -3.51
C PHE A 348 11.00 -24.22 -2.58
N LYS A 349 12.25 -24.45 -2.17
CA LYS A 349 12.62 -25.56 -1.29
C LYS A 349 13.08 -25.05 0.05
N GLY A 350 12.77 -25.80 1.11
CA GLY A 350 13.33 -25.52 2.44
C GLY A 350 14.84 -25.82 2.51
N PRO A 351 15.55 -25.25 3.51
CA PRO A 351 16.98 -25.48 3.71
C PRO A 351 17.36 -26.96 3.93
N TYR A 352 16.38 -27.78 4.35
CA TYR A 352 16.55 -29.20 4.64
C TYR A 352 15.89 -30.13 3.61
N GLU A 353 15.18 -29.58 2.60
CA GLU A 353 14.59 -30.39 1.53
C GLU A 353 15.70 -30.77 0.54
N LYS A 354 15.94 -32.08 0.36
CA LYS A 354 16.92 -32.56 -0.63
C LYS A 354 16.39 -32.34 -2.04
N ASP A 355 17.31 -32.11 -2.98
CA ASP A 355 16.96 -32.21 -4.40
C ASP A 355 16.50 -33.63 -4.73
N ALA A 356 15.37 -33.73 -5.45
CA ALA A 356 14.94 -35.01 -5.99
C ALA A 356 16.07 -35.52 -6.90
N VAL A 357 16.64 -36.67 -6.55
CA VAL A 357 17.61 -37.35 -7.40
C VAL A 357 16.85 -37.77 -8.66
N THR A 358 17.01 -37.01 -9.75
CA THR A 358 16.49 -37.40 -11.06
C THR A 358 17.29 -38.62 -11.50
N ILE A 359 16.76 -39.82 -11.22
CA ILE A 359 17.30 -41.06 -11.81
C ILE A 359 16.89 -41.02 -13.28
N THR A 360 17.76 -40.50 -14.14
CA THR A 360 17.68 -40.75 -15.58
C THR A 360 17.96 -42.23 -15.80
N HIS A 361 16.91 -42.97 -16.18
CA HIS A 361 17.02 -44.36 -16.65
C HIS A 361 17.64 -44.42 -18.03
#